data_AF-A0A5S9I537-F1
#
_entry.id   AF-A0A5S9I537-F1
#
_cell.length_a   1.000
_cell.length_b   1.000
_cell.length_c   1.000
_cell.angle_alpha   90.00
_cell.angle_beta   90.00
_cell.angle_gamma   90.00
#
_symmetry.space_group_name_H-M   'P 1'
#
loop_
_entity.id
_entity.type
_entity.pdbx_description
1 polymer ?
#
loop_
_entity_poly.entity_id
_entity_poly.type
_entity_poly.pdbx_seq_one_letter_code
_entity_poly.pdbx_strand_id
1 'polypeptide(L)'
;MKYTDKIYHKVSDFSYSKLKKDNTYKILGQDYKVIEKRDDTQNGLRAYVFAPVIKGKVDTSQLLIGYAGTDPFSLNDIRTDLQLPIHHNTNNLKINNHYKNLKNSTIHKKYNTIKDKNDLFSFSSVLYTKALIGDRTPAKFAPSQMDESDAFTESVKKKYPDSEIHPIGHSLGAFLAQYNLIKHNLDNGTTFAAPNVYHSFTGDFKKEIDNGVYDSKIRNIGHFDDPIVNSGLKMSFFSGLRLSYI
;
A
#
# COMPACT_ATOMS: atom_id res chain seq x y z
N MET A 1 -16.54 16.58 3.55
CA MET A 1 -16.12 16.87 2.16
C MET A 1 -16.43 15.65 1.32
N LYS A 2 -16.92 15.75 0.07
CA LYS A 2 -17.20 14.55 -0.73
C LYS A 2 -15.95 14.21 -1.54
N TYR A 3 -15.20 13.19 -1.12
CA TYR A 3 -14.07 12.70 -1.91
C TYR A 3 -14.57 12.19 -3.26
N THR A 4 -13.80 12.48 -4.31
CA THR A 4 -14.08 12.05 -5.67
C THR A 4 -12.92 11.24 -6.20
N ASP A 5 -13.18 10.40 -7.19
CA ASP A 5 -12.17 9.59 -7.88
C ASP A 5 -11.02 10.44 -8.41
N LYS A 6 -11.31 11.68 -8.83
CA LYS A 6 -10.30 12.63 -9.28
C LYS A 6 -9.34 13.03 -8.15
N ILE A 7 -9.83 13.23 -6.92
CA ILE A 7 -8.97 13.50 -5.76
C ILE A 7 -8.10 12.28 -5.48
N TYR A 8 -8.68 11.08 -5.46
CA TYR A 8 -7.93 9.85 -5.21
C TYR A 8 -6.86 9.59 -6.27
N HIS A 9 -7.17 9.77 -7.55
CA HIS A 9 -6.20 9.64 -8.62
C HIS A 9 -5.06 10.65 -8.47
N LYS A 10 -5.37 11.90 -8.11
CA LYS A 10 -4.31 12.89 -7.88
C LYS A 10 -3.48 12.56 -6.65
N VAL A 11 -4.08 12.04 -5.58
CA VAL A 11 -3.31 11.58 -4.41
C VAL A 11 -2.38 10.43 -4.79
N SER A 12 -2.83 9.44 -5.59
CA SER A 12 -1.93 8.39 -6.08
C SER A 12 -0.79 8.94 -6.94
N ASP A 13 -1.05 9.91 -7.81
CA ASP A 13 -0.01 10.57 -8.62
C ASP A 13 1.02 11.29 -7.72
N PHE A 14 0.53 12.07 -6.73
CA PHE A 14 1.37 12.82 -5.80
C PHE A 14 2.26 11.90 -4.97
N SER A 15 1.80 10.69 -4.63
CA SER A 15 2.58 9.73 -3.85
C SER A 15 3.85 9.24 -4.53
N TYR A 16 3.98 9.36 -5.86
CA TYR A 16 5.25 9.08 -6.54
C TYR A 16 6.31 10.17 -6.30
N SER A 17 5.90 11.39 -5.93
CA SER A 17 6.80 12.52 -5.69
C SER A 17 7.49 12.44 -4.32
N LYS A 18 8.64 13.09 -4.17
CA LYS A 18 9.37 13.19 -2.88
C LYS A 18 8.74 14.28 -2.00
N LEU A 19 7.63 13.96 -1.35
CA LEU A 19 6.91 14.92 -0.50
C LEU A 19 7.60 15.11 0.85
N LYS A 20 7.47 16.32 1.41
CA LYS A 20 7.99 16.68 2.73
C LYS A 20 6.88 16.64 3.76
N LYS A 21 7.17 16.01 4.91
CA LYS A 21 6.30 16.11 6.08
C LYS A 21 6.19 17.57 6.51
N ASP A 22 5.01 17.93 7.00
CA ASP A 22 4.61 19.27 7.41
C ASP A 22 4.43 20.31 6.29
N ASN A 23 4.64 19.94 5.03
CA ASN A 23 4.29 20.78 3.90
C ASN A 23 2.82 20.62 3.48
N THR A 24 2.27 21.69 2.90
CA THR A 24 0.94 21.72 2.30
C THR A 24 1.05 21.68 0.78
N TYR A 25 0.20 20.87 0.15
CA TYR A 25 0.11 20.69 -1.29
C TYR A 25 -1.33 20.93 -1.74
N LYS A 26 -1.49 21.61 -2.89
CA LYS A 26 -2.80 21.87 -3.47
C LYS A 26 -3.18 20.73 -4.42
N ILE A 27 -4.23 20.01 -4.08
CA ILE A 27 -4.79 18.89 -4.86
C ILE A 27 -6.18 19.31 -5.33
N LEU A 28 -6.33 19.56 -6.63
CA LEU A 28 -7.60 20.01 -7.25
C LEU A 28 -8.21 21.23 -6.55
N GLY A 29 -7.38 22.22 -6.22
CA GLY A 29 -7.81 23.46 -5.56
C GLY A 29 -7.87 23.38 -4.03
N GLN A 30 -8.01 22.19 -3.45
CA GLN A 30 -8.05 21.94 -2.01
C GLN A 30 -6.63 21.76 -1.45
N ASP A 31 -6.35 22.39 -0.31
CA ASP A 31 -5.07 22.24 0.39
C ASP A 31 -5.07 20.99 1.26
N TYR A 32 -3.98 20.22 1.19
CA TYR A 32 -3.72 19.05 2.02
C TYR A 32 -2.34 19.15 2.64
N LYS A 33 -2.25 18.93 3.95
CA LYS A 33 -0.98 18.85 4.67
C LYS A 33 -0.52 17.39 4.74
N VAL A 34 0.75 17.14 4.43
CA VAL A 34 1.39 15.85 4.69
C VAL A 34 1.74 15.77 6.18
N ILE A 35 0.97 15.03 6.95
CA ILE A 35 1.12 14.95 8.41
C ILE A 35 2.02 13.80 8.85
N GLU A 36 2.12 12.75 8.04
CA GLU A 36 3.04 11.63 8.25
C GLU A 36 3.62 11.15 6.93
N LYS A 37 4.81 10.56 6.98
CA LYS A 37 5.46 9.99 5.81
C LYS A 37 6.27 8.75 6.16
N ARG A 38 6.40 7.86 5.17
CA ARG A 38 7.41 6.79 5.10
C ARG A 38 8.03 6.83 3.71
N ASP A 39 9.34 6.95 3.62
CA ASP A 39 10.05 7.09 2.33
C ASP A 39 11.39 6.38 2.50
N ASP A 40 11.35 5.08 2.25
CA ASP A 40 12.44 4.15 2.47
C ASP A 40 13.20 3.92 1.16
N THR A 41 14.49 4.26 1.16
CA THR A 41 15.35 4.12 -0.02
C THR A 41 15.98 2.74 -0.18
N GLN A 42 15.86 1.86 0.83
CA GLN A 42 16.41 0.50 0.84
C GLN A 42 15.43 -0.52 0.27
N ASN A 43 14.18 -0.52 0.71
CA ASN A 43 13.14 -1.39 0.14
C ASN A 43 12.30 -0.66 -0.93
N GLY A 44 12.35 0.66 -1.00
CA GLY A 44 11.62 1.46 -1.99
C GLY A 44 10.18 1.81 -1.61
N LEU A 45 9.74 1.53 -0.36
CA LEU A 45 8.42 1.94 0.10
C LEU A 45 8.33 3.47 0.16
N ARG A 46 7.28 4.02 -0.44
CA ARG A 46 6.91 5.42 -0.27
C ARG A 46 5.42 5.53 0.04
N ALA A 47 5.10 6.15 1.18
CA ALA A 47 3.75 6.35 1.66
C ALA A 47 3.63 7.70 2.38
N TYR A 48 2.50 8.38 2.19
CA TYR A 48 2.23 9.68 2.80
C TYR A 48 0.80 9.73 3.35
N VAL A 49 0.62 10.39 4.49
CA VAL A 49 -0.70 10.69 5.05
C VAL A 49 -1.03 12.15 4.78
N PHE A 50 -2.08 12.37 4.00
CA PHE A 50 -2.62 13.68 3.66
C PHE A 50 -3.84 13.97 4.52
N ALA A 51 -3.83 15.13 5.18
CA ALA A 51 -4.97 15.66 5.92
C ALA A 51 -5.45 16.95 5.24
N PRO A 52 -6.75 17.10 4.92
CA PRO A 52 -7.26 18.33 4.34
C PRO A 52 -7.07 19.52 5.28
N VAL A 53 -6.85 20.70 4.70
CA VAL A 53 -6.82 21.96 5.43
C VAL A 53 -8.14 22.69 5.20
N ILE A 54 -8.98 22.76 6.24
CA ILE A 54 -10.31 23.38 6.19
C ILE A 54 -10.27 24.66 7.03
N LYS A 55 -10.57 25.80 6.39
CA LYS A 55 -10.54 27.13 7.04
C LYS A 55 -9.20 27.40 7.76
N GLY A 56 -8.09 27.02 7.13
CA GLY A 56 -6.74 27.21 7.66
C GLY A 56 -6.32 26.22 8.76
N LYS A 57 -7.17 25.27 9.16
CA LYS A 57 -6.86 24.24 10.16
C LYS A 57 -6.72 22.88 9.51
N VAL A 58 -5.73 22.11 9.95
CA VAL A 58 -5.57 20.71 9.55
C VAL A 58 -6.72 19.92 10.15
N ASP A 59 -7.50 19.27 9.30
CA ASP A 59 -8.60 18.40 9.69
C ASP A 59 -8.12 16.95 9.60
N THR A 60 -8.02 16.28 10.74
CA THR A 60 -7.63 14.88 10.83
C THR A 60 -8.82 13.94 10.85
N SER A 61 -10.06 14.40 10.73
CA SER A 61 -11.23 13.52 10.73
C SER A 61 -11.25 12.57 9.53
N GLN A 62 -10.69 13.00 8.39
CA GLN A 62 -10.58 12.19 7.18
C GLN A 62 -9.15 12.23 6.65
N LEU A 63 -8.47 11.09 6.69
CA LEU A 63 -7.07 10.96 6.28
C LEU A 63 -6.97 10.14 5.00
N LEU A 64 -6.16 10.62 4.07
CA LEU A 64 -5.84 9.89 2.84
C LEU A 64 -4.43 9.32 2.99
N ILE A 65 -4.26 8.00 2.88
CA ILE A 65 -2.93 7.37 2.86
C ILE A 65 -2.60 6.99 1.43
N GLY A 66 -1.67 7.71 0.81
CA GLY A 66 -1.24 7.44 -0.56
C GLY A 66 0.03 6.61 -0.57
N TYR A 67 -0.03 5.38 -1.12
CA TYR A 67 1.12 4.51 -1.34
C TYR A 67 1.60 4.62 -2.79
N ALA A 68 2.90 4.83 -2.99
CA ALA A 68 3.51 4.84 -4.32
C ALA A 68 3.69 3.41 -4.83
N GLY A 69 3.54 3.23 -6.14
CA GLY A 69 3.99 2.02 -6.81
C GLY A 69 5.44 2.08 -7.27
N THR A 70 5.88 1.08 -8.03
CA THR A 70 7.13 1.08 -8.78
C THR A 70 6.99 1.82 -10.11
N ASP A 71 8.11 2.03 -10.81
CA ASP A 71 8.12 2.63 -12.15
C ASP A 71 7.21 1.85 -13.13
N PRO A 72 6.49 2.54 -14.04
CA PRO A 72 5.55 1.92 -14.98
C PRO A 72 6.17 0.81 -15.83
N PHE A 73 7.45 0.94 -16.19
CA PHE A 73 8.18 -0.03 -17.00
C PHE A 73 8.42 -1.36 -16.26
N SER A 74 8.48 -1.35 -14.92
CA SER A 74 8.64 -2.56 -14.10
C SER A 74 7.31 -3.28 -13.84
N LEU A 75 6.17 -2.67 -14.17
CA LEU A 75 4.84 -3.26 -13.94
C LEU A 75 4.55 -4.43 -14.87
N ASN A 76 5.10 -4.42 -16.09
CA ASN A 76 4.96 -5.53 -17.03
C ASN A 76 5.65 -6.80 -16.52
N ASP A 77 6.82 -6.67 -15.88
CA ASP A 77 7.55 -7.79 -15.30
C ASP A 77 6.83 -8.34 -14.06
N ILE A 78 6.38 -7.46 -13.15
CA ILE A 78 5.60 -7.84 -11.96
C ILE A 78 4.32 -8.59 -12.36
N ARG A 79 3.66 -8.15 -13.43
CA ARG A 79 2.41 -8.72 -13.91
C ARG A 79 2.56 -10.15 -14.43
N THR A 80 3.68 -10.45 -15.09
CA THR A 80 3.91 -11.76 -15.71
C THR A 80 4.38 -12.78 -14.66
N ASP A 81 5.11 -12.32 -13.65
CA ASP A 81 5.72 -13.14 -12.60
C ASP A 81 4.90 -13.23 -11.30
N LEU A 82 3.64 -12.78 -11.27
CA LEU A 82 2.78 -12.80 -10.07
C LEU A 82 2.27 -14.21 -9.69
N GLN A 83 3.10 -15.25 -9.87
CA GLN A 83 3.05 -16.51 -9.12
C GLN A 83 4.07 -16.42 -7.98
N LEU A 84 3.94 -15.41 -7.12
CA LEU A 84 4.86 -15.19 -6.02
C LEU A 84 4.42 -16.03 -4.82
N PRO A 85 5.34 -16.72 -4.12
CA PRO A 85 5.03 -17.37 -2.84
C PRO A 85 4.83 -16.27 -1.79
N ILE A 86 3.64 -15.65 -1.78
CA ILE A 86 3.29 -14.69 -0.75
C ILE A 86 2.97 -15.50 0.51
N HIS A 87 3.91 -15.51 1.46
CA HIS A 87 3.79 -16.33 2.65
C HIS A 87 2.74 -15.75 3.62
N HIS A 88 1.64 -16.48 3.76
CA HIS A 88 0.67 -16.47 4.86
C HIS A 88 0.71 -15.23 5.76
N ASN A 89 0.04 -14.14 5.35
CA ASN A 89 -0.21 -13.04 6.27
C ASN A 89 -1.24 -13.50 7.34
N THR A 90 -0.88 -13.32 8.61
CA THR A 90 -1.69 -13.65 9.80
C THR A 90 -1.80 -12.40 10.66
N ASN A 91 -2.74 -12.30 11.59
CA ASN A 91 -3.01 -11.08 12.39
C ASN A 91 -1.79 -10.37 13.01
N ASN A 92 -0.66 -11.06 13.21
CA ASN A 92 0.54 -10.47 13.81
C ASN A 92 1.43 -9.72 12.80
N LEU A 93 1.90 -8.53 13.19
CA LEU A 93 2.95 -7.81 12.47
C LEU A 93 4.25 -8.63 12.44
N LYS A 94 4.79 -8.83 11.24
CA LYS A 94 6.06 -9.51 11.00
C LYS A 94 7.20 -8.50 10.80
N ILE A 95 7.32 -7.51 11.70
CA ILE A 95 8.35 -6.48 11.61
C ILE A 95 8.81 -6.05 13.01
N ASN A 96 10.08 -5.70 13.14
CA ASN A 96 10.66 -5.26 14.40
C ASN A 96 9.90 -4.06 14.99
N ASN A 97 9.66 -4.08 16.30
CA ASN A 97 8.96 -3.02 17.03
C ASN A 97 9.56 -1.63 16.82
N HIS A 98 10.86 -1.53 16.51
CA HIS A 98 11.51 -0.27 16.16
C HIS A 98 10.79 0.49 15.04
N TYR A 99 10.30 -0.22 14.02
CA TYR A 99 9.67 0.42 12.84
C TYR A 99 8.20 0.83 13.05
N LYS A 100 7.61 0.43 14.19
CA LYS A 100 6.28 0.88 14.61
C LYS A 100 6.30 2.34 15.07
N ASN A 101 7.46 2.94 15.32
CA ASN A 101 7.53 4.37 15.60
C ASN A 101 7.56 5.16 14.28
N LEU A 102 6.60 6.07 14.08
CA LEU A 102 6.52 6.92 12.88
C LEU A 102 7.74 7.82 12.64
N LYS A 103 8.54 8.09 13.68
CA LYS A 103 9.82 8.81 13.54
C LYS A 103 10.89 7.98 12.82
N ASN A 104 10.77 6.65 12.87
CA ASN A 104 11.73 5.73 12.27
C ASN A 104 11.32 5.45 10.83
N SER A 105 11.49 6.46 9.98
CA SER A 105 10.97 6.47 8.60
C SER A 105 11.81 5.68 7.59
N THR A 106 12.89 5.05 8.04
CA THR A 106 13.81 4.28 7.18
C THR A 106 14.24 3.02 7.91
N ILE A 107 14.17 1.90 7.21
CA ILE A 107 14.68 0.60 7.61
C ILE A 107 16.18 0.73 7.84
N HIS A 108 16.70 0.13 8.90
CA HIS A 108 18.13 -0.06 9.05
C HIS A 108 18.41 -1.49 9.43
N LYS A 109 19.22 -2.19 8.62
CA LYS A 109 19.60 -3.59 8.83
C LYS A 109 20.05 -3.91 10.27
N LYS A 110 20.63 -2.94 10.99
CA LYS A 110 21.05 -3.08 12.39
C LYS A 110 19.92 -3.40 13.38
N TYR A 111 18.67 -3.08 13.04
CA TYR A 111 17.51 -3.41 13.86
C TYR A 111 16.84 -4.72 13.44
N ASN A 112 17.34 -5.38 12.38
CA ASN A 112 16.79 -6.63 11.88
C ASN A 112 17.69 -7.80 12.29
N THR A 113 17.08 -8.87 12.79
CA THR A 113 17.78 -10.08 13.25
C THR A 113 17.32 -11.31 12.49
N ILE A 114 18.13 -12.38 12.51
CA ILE A 114 17.78 -13.68 11.89
C ILE A 114 16.49 -14.29 12.47
N LYS A 115 16.11 -13.87 13.69
CA LYS A 115 14.90 -14.31 14.39
C LYS A 115 13.65 -13.55 13.96
N ASP A 116 13.81 -12.41 13.28
CA ASP A 116 12.66 -11.64 12.80
C ASP A 116 11.96 -12.43 11.70
N LYS A 117 10.62 -12.46 11.78
CA LYS A 117 9.78 -13.23 10.85
C LYS A 117 9.39 -12.41 9.62
N ASN A 118 10.17 -11.36 9.29
CA ASN A 118 9.89 -10.47 8.16
C ASN A 118 9.77 -11.29 6.87
N ASP A 119 8.75 -11.00 6.07
CA ASP A 119 8.53 -11.66 4.79
C ASP A 119 9.45 -11.03 3.73
N LEU A 120 9.89 -11.83 2.75
CA LEU A 120 10.86 -11.44 1.71
C LEU A 120 10.24 -10.61 0.55
N PHE A 121 9.10 -9.98 0.78
CA PHE A 121 8.29 -9.42 -0.30
C PHE A 121 8.62 -7.96 -0.66
N SER A 122 9.74 -7.71 -1.32
CA SER A 122 9.97 -6.39 -1.93
C SER A 122 9.91 -6.49 -3.46
N PHE A 123 8.94 -5.82 -4.08
CA PHE A 123 8.84 -5.78 -5.55
C PHE A 123 10.05 -5.11 -6.21
N SER A 124 10.76 -4.24 -5.47
CA SER A 124 12.07 -3.72 -5.91
C SER A 124 13.19 -4.76 -5.78
N SER A 125 13.10 -5.67 -4.79
CA SER A 125 14.13 -6.68 -4.59
C SER A 125 14.02 -7.79 -5.62
N VAL A 126 12.85 -8.21 -6.09
CA VAL A 126 12.77 -9.28 -7.13
C VAL A 126 13.55 -8.88 -8.41
N LEU A 127 13.46 -7.62 -8.85
CA LEU A 127 14.26 -7.10 -9.98
C LEU A 127 15.77 -7.02 -9.68
N TYR A 128 16.15 -6.54 -8.50
CA TYR A 128 17.57 -6.31 -8.16
C TYR A 128 18.30 -7.55 -7.61
N THR A 129 17.59 -8.49 -6.99
CA THR A 129 18.19 -9.63 -6.28
C THR A 129 18.69 -10.69 -7.23
N LYS A 130 18.02 -10.90 -8.37
CA LYS A 130 18.49 -11.85 -9.39
C LYS A 130 19.77 -11.37 -10.09
N ALA A 131 19.90 -10.05 -10.31
CA ALA A 131 21.06 -9.46 -10.99
C ALA A 131 22.28 -9.23 -10.08
N LEU A 132 22.08 -9.01 -8.76
CA LEU A 132 23.19 -8.65 -7.85
C LEU A 132 23.71 -9.78 -6.96
N ILE A 133 22.98 -10.88 -6.76
CA ILE A 133 23.19 -11.71 -5.55
C ILE A 133 23.62 -13.16 -5.83
N GLY A 134 23.44 -13.69 -7.05
CA GLY A 134 23.66 -15.12 -7.29
C GLY A 134 22.91 -15.99 -6.26
N ASP A 135 23.46 -17.14 -5.87
CA ASP A 135 22.85 -18.07 -4.89
C ASP A 135 22.90 -17.59 -3.42
N ARG A 136 23.28 -16.34 -3.12
CA ARG A 136 23.26 -15.84 -1.73
C ARG A 136 21.84 -15.43 -1.36
N THR A 137 21.35 -15.88 -0.19
CA THR A 137 19.98 -15.61 0.28
C THR A 137 19.73 -14.10 0.38
N PRO A 138 18.92 -13.51 -0.51
CA PRO A 138 18.62 -12.10 -0.44
C PRO A 138 17.75 -11.82 0.79
N ALA A 139 18.08 -10.74 1.51
CA ALA A 139 17.11 -9.94 2.25
C ALA A 139 16.23 -10.62 3.33
N LYS A 140 16.71 -11.63 4.06
CA LYS A 140 16.08 -11.99 5.37
C LYS A 140 16.21 -10.87 6.43
N PHE A 141 17.05 -9.85 6.16
CA PHE A 141 17.40 -8.78 7.10
C PHE A 141 16.76 -7.41 6.80
N ALA A 142 15.87 -7.27 5.81
CA ALA A 142 15.18 -6.00 5.56
C ALA A 142 13.69 -6.29 5.34
N PRO A 143 12.79 -5.64 6.10
CA PRO A 143 11.35 -5.80 5.91
C PRO A 143 10.92 -5.52 4.47
N SER A 144 9.96 -6.31 4.01
CA SER A 144 9.26 -6.08 2.75
C SER A 144 8.59 -4.70 2.70
N GLN A 145 8.30 -4.21 1.49
CA GLN A 145 7.44 -3.02 1.34
C GLN A 145 6.06 -3.27 1.97
N MET A 146 5.57 -4.52 1.91
CA MET A 146 4.31 -4.94 2.52
C MET A 146 4.37 -4.87 4.05
N ASP A 147 5.35 -5.50 4.70
CA ASP A 147 5.54 -5.48 6.16
C ASP A 147 5.76 -4.05 6.69
N GLU A 148 6.52 -3.23 5.96
CA GLU A 148 6.73 -1.85 6.35
C GLU A 148 5.48 -1.00 6.15
N SER A 149 4.70 -1.25 5.08
CA SER A 149 3.42 -0.58 4.88
C SER A 149 2.40 -0.95 5.97
N ASP A 150 2.40 -2.20 6.43
CA ASP A 150 1.60 -2.72 7.55
C ASP A 150 1.93 -1.96 8.84
N ALA A 151 3.22 -1.92 9.21
CA ALA A 151 3.65 -1.17 10.38
C ALA A 151 3.36 0.33 10.28
N PHE A 152 3.56 0.94 9.10
CA PHE A 152 3.25 2.36 8.91
C PHE A 152 1.76 2.62 9.12
N THR A 153 0.90 1.81 8.50
CA THR A 153 -0.56 1.96 8.58
C THR A 153 -1.06 1.73 10.01
N GLU A 154 -0.58 0.68 10.68
CA GLU A 154 -0.92 0.42 12.08
C GLU A 154 -0.57 1.62 12.97
N SER A 155 0.60 2.22 12.75
CA SER A 155 1.05 3.36 13.54
C SER A 155 0.28 4.65 13.25
N VAL A 156 -0.15 4.85 12.00
CA VAL A 156 -1.07 5.95 11.65
C VAL A 156 -2.41 5.75 12.35
N LYS A 157 -3.01 4.55 12.25
CA LYS A 157 -4.28 4.22 12.90
C LYS A 157 -4.21 4.38 14.43
N LYS A 158 -3.10 3.97 15.06
CA LYS A 158 -2.88 4.17 16.50
C LYS A 158 -2.75 5.63 16.90
N LYS A 159 -2.11 6.45 16.07
CA LYS A 159 -1.92 7.88 16.34
C LYS A 159 -3.20 8.68 16.10
N TYR A 160 -4.03 8.23 15.16
CA TYR A 160 -5.26 8.89 14.73
C TYR A 160 -6.44 7.91 14.82
N PRO A 161 -6.85 7.50 16.05
CA PRO A 161 -7.82 6.43 16.24
C PRO A 161 -9.25 6.79 15.81
N ASP A 162 -9.58 8.09 15.80
CA ASP A 162 -10.93 8.60 15.48
C ASP A 162 -11.06 9.03 14.01
N SER A 163 -10.02 8.80 13.19
CA SER A 163 -9.98 9.22 11.80
C SER A 163 -10.60 8.18 10.87
N GLU A 164 -11.38 8.65 9.89
CA GLU A 164 -11.73 7.86 8.70
C GLU A 164 -10.49 7.79 7.78
N ILE A 165 -9.95 6.59 7.57
CA ILE A 165 -8.69 6.40 6.84
C ILE A 165 -8.97 5.76 5.47
N HIS A 166 -8.56 6.47 4.42
CA HIS A 166 -8.75 6.06 3.04
C HIS A 166 -7.41 5.71 2.40
N PRO A 167 -7.07 4.43 2.25
CA PRO A 167 -5.87 4.01 1.55
C PRO A 167 -6.06 4.13 0.04
N ILE A 168 -5.05 4.70 -0.63
CA ILE A 168 -5.07 5.05 -2.05
C ILE A 168 -3.73 4.65 -2.66
N GLY A 169 -3.75 4.19 -3.91
CA GLY A 169 -2.53 3.95 -4.66
C GLY A 169 -2.81 3.58 -6.10
N HIS A 170 -1.75 3.54 -6.89
CA HIS A 170 -1.75 3.08 -8.27
C HIS A 170 -0.78 1.90 -8.44
N SER A 171 -1.18 0.90 -9.23
CA SER A 171 -0.42 -0.30 -9.53
C SER A 171 0.10 -1.04 -8.29
N LEU A 172 1.41 -1.07 -8.04
CA LEU A 172 1.93 -1.64 -6.79
C LEU A 172 1.45 -0.87 -5.55
N GLY A 173 1.36 0.45 -5.62
CA GLY A 173 0.81 1.25 -4.52
C GLY A 173 -0.65 0.89 -4.25
N ALA A 174 -1.39 0.52 -5.30
CA ALA A 174 -2.77 0.03 -5.19
C ALA A 174 -2.85 -1.32 -4.46
N PHE A 175 -1.91 -2.24 -4.72
CA PHE A 175 -1.79 -3.49 -3.94
C PHE A 175 -1.58 -3.20 -2.45
N LEU A 176 -0.62 -2.34 -2.11
CA LEU A 176 -0.33 -1.99 -0.71
C LEU A 176 -1.53 -1.31 -0.06
N ALA A 177 -2.24 -0.44 -0.77
CA ALA A 177 -3.45 0.20 -0.28
C ALA A 177 -4.57 -0.81 0.05
N GLN A 178 -4.85 -1.75 -0.84
CA GLN A 178 -5.85 -2.80 -0.60
C GLN A 178 -5.43 -3.76 0.52
N TYR A 179 -4.16 -4.17 0.52
CA TYR A 179 -3.60 -5.01 1.57
C TYR A 179 -3.81 -4.37 2.96
N ASN A 180 -3.43 -3.10 3.12
CA ASN A 180 -3.54 -2.38 4.38
C ASN A 180 -5.00 -2.09 4.78
N LEU A 181 -5.90 -1.88 3.80
CA LEU A 181 -7.33 -1.75 4.05
C LEU A 181 -7.88 -2.98 4.75
N ILE A 182 -7.62 -4.16 4.18
CA ILE A 182 -8.09 -5.45 4.69
C ILE A 182 -7.45 -5.71 6.06
N LYS A 183 -6.13 -5.63 6.11
CA LYS A 183 -5.32 -5.97 7.30
C LYS A 183 -5.70 -5.17 8.54
N HIS A 184 -5.99 -3.88 8.37
CA HIS A 184 -6.33 -2.99 9.46
C HIS A 184 -7.82 -2.64 9.53
N ASN A 185 -8.65 -3.27 8.72
CA ASN A 185 -10.09 -2.98 8.59
C ASN A 185 -10.34 -1.45 8.51
N LEU A 186 -9.70 -0.80 7.53
CA LEU A 186 -9.87 0.63 7.28
C LEU A 186 -11.27 0.91 6.66
N ASP A 187 -11.57 2.18 6.43
CA ASP A 187 -12.89 2.63 6.00
C ASP A 187 -13.14 2.32 4.51
N ASN A 188 -12.68 3.19 3.61
CA ASN A 188 -12.91 3.06 2.17
C ASN A 188 -11.63 3.36 1.39
N GLY A 189 -11.24 2.47 0.48
CA GLY A 189 -10.07 2.61 -0.37
C GLY A 189 -10.45 2.73 -1.84
N THR A 190 -9.84 3.68 -2.55
CA THR A 190 -9.92 3.74 -4.02
C THR A 190 -8.54 3.56 -4.59
N THR A 191 -8.44 2.60 -5.50
CA THR A 191 -7.18 2.12 -6.05
C THR A 191 -7.26 2.06 -7.57
N PHE A 192 -6.12 2.19 -8.22
CA PHE A 192 -6.02 2.27 -9.67
C PHE A 192 -5.11 1.16 -10.17
N ALA A 193 -5.60 0.30 -11.06
CA ALA A 193 -4.82 -0.80 -11.63
C ALA A 193 -4.18 -1.74 -10.59
N ALA A 194 -4.90 -2.04 -9.50
CA ALA A 194 -4.37 -2.92 -8.46
C ALA A 194 -4.19 -4.37 -8.97
N PRO A 195 -3.05 -5.02 -8.72
CA PRO A 195 -2.95 -6.46 -8.85
C PRO A 195 -3.73 -7.17 -7.72
N ASN A 196 -4.01 -8.46 -7.90
CA ASN A 196 -4.84 -9.21 -6.96
C ASN A 196 -4.13 -9.46 -5.62
N VAL A 197 -4.71 -8.97 -4.52
CA VAL A 197 -4.21 -9.15 -3.14
C VAL A 197 -4.64 -10.47 -2.48
N TYR A 198 -5.57 -11.22 -3.07
CA TYR A 198 -6.20 -12.41 -2.45
C TYR A 198 -5.19 -13.44 -1.96
N HIS A 199 -4.17 -13.74 -2.77
CA HIS A 199 -3.14 -14.73 -2.45
C HIS A 199 -2.21 -14.31 -1.31
N SER A 200 -2.28 -13.04 -0.88
CA SER A 200 -1.51 -12.53 0.25
C SER A 200 -2.15 -12.85 1.61
N PHE A 201 -3.43 -13.22 1.63
CA PHE A 201 -4.19 -13.45 2.85
C PHE A 201 -4.47 -14.93 3.12
N THR A 202 -4.51 -15.28 4.41
CA THR A 202 -4.75 -16.65 4.88
C THR A 202 -5.58 -16.64 6.16
N GLY A 203 -6.10 -17.79 6.57
CA GLY A 203 -6.92 -17.90 7.77
C GLY A 203 -8.20 -17.06 7.67
N ASP A 204 -8.50 -16.30 8.71
CA ASP A 204 -9.76 -15.56 8.82
C ASP A 204 -9.88 -14.43 7.80
N PHE A 205 -8.79 -13.73 7.46
CA PHE A 205 -8.83 -12.72 6.39
C PHE A 205 -9.30 -13.30 5.06
N LYS A 206 -8.87 -14.52 4.72
CA LYS A 206 -9.28 -15.16 3.46
C LYS A 206 -10.77 -15.47 3.46
N LYS A 207 -11.30 -15.97 4.59
CA LYS A 207 -12.74 -16.20 4.77
C LYS A 207 -13.54 -14.89 4.70
N GLU A 208 -13.04 -13.81 5.31
CA GLU A 208 -13.68 -12.50 5.26
C GLU A 208 -13.73 -11.93 3.83
N ILE A 209 -12.66 -12.11 3.07
CA ILE A 209 -12.62 -11.75 1.64
C ILE A 209 -13.60 -12.62 0.84
N ASP A 210 -13.59 -13.94 1.03
CA ASP A 210 -14.50 -14.87 0.34
C ASP A 210 -15.97 -14.56 0.65
N ASN A 211 -16.26 -14.07 1.86
CA ASN A 211 -17.60 -13.65 2.30
C ASN A 211 -17.97 -12.21 1.89
N GLY A 212 -17.09 -11.51 1.15
CA GLY A 212 -17.37 -10.16 0.63
C GLY A 212 -17.37 -9.04 1.67
N VAL A 213 -16.75 -9.24 2.85
CA VAL A 213 -16.71 -8.24 3.94
C VAL A 213 -16.13 -6.89 3.47
N TYR A 214 -15.25 -6.91 2.47
CA TYR A 214 -14.54 -5.73 1.96
C TYR A 214 -15.04 -5.22 0.61
N ASP A 215 -16.03 -5.88 -0.01
CA ASP A 215 -16.48 -5.56 -1.37
C ASP A 215 -17.06 -4.15 -1.49
N SER A 216 -17.69 -3.65 -0.42
CA SER A 216 -18.23 -2.30 -0.35
C SER A 216 -17.17 -1.25 0.02
N LYS A 217 -16.01 -1.68 0.54
CA LYS A 217 -14.93 -0.81 1.04
C LYS A 217 -13.83 -0.59 0.01
N ILE A 218 -13.61 -1.55 -0.88
CA ILE A 218 -12.55 -1.49 -1.90
C ILE A 218 -13.16 -1.16 -3.25
N ARG A 219 -12.75 -0.04 -3.81
CA ARG A 219 -13.01 0.28 -5.21
C ARG A 219 -11.71 0.24 -6.01
N ASN A 220 -11.64 -0.67 -6.97
CA ASN A 220 -10.53 -0.78 -7.92
C ASN A 220 -10.97 -0.28 -9.30
N ILE A 221 -10.33 0.79 -9.76
CA ILE A 221 -10.60 1.43 -11.05
C ILE A 221 -9.55 0.94 -12.03
N GLY A 222 -10.01 0.30 -13.10
CA GLY A 222 -9.16 -0.17 -14.19
C GLY A 222 -9.28 0.70 -15.44
N HIS A 223 -8.21 0.77 -16.24
CA HIS A 223 -8.29 1.20 -17.64
C HIS A 223 -8.49 -0.03 -18.53
N PHE A 224 -9.34 0.06 -19.57
CA PHE A 224 -9.67 -1.05 -20.48
C PHE A 224 -8.46 -1.59 -21.26
N ASP A 225 -7.49 -0.71 -21.55
CA ASP A 225 -6.21 -1.04 -22.18
C ASP A 225 -5.10 -1.37 -21.16
N ASP A 226 -5.41 -1.31 -19.86
CA ASP A 226 -4.46 -1.72 -18.83
C ASP A 226 -4.42 -3.24 -18.78
N PRO A 227 -3.27 -3.83 -19.08
CA PRO A 227 -3.24 -5.25 -19.22
C PRO A 227 -3.29 -5.92 -17.82
N ILE A 228 -3.02 -5.22 -16.69
CA ILE A 228 -3.26 -5.69 -15.30
C ILE A 228 -4.75 -5.99 -15.09
N VAL A 229 -5.62 -5.09 -15.56
CA VAL A 229 -7.08 -5.22 -15.51
C VAL A 229 -7.54 -6.38 -16.38
N ASN A 230 -6.95 -6.53 -17.57
CA ASN A 230 -7.28 -7.59 -18.51
C ASN A 230 -6.82 -9.00 -18.06
N SER A 231 -5.71 -9.11 -17.30
CA SER A 231 -5.31 -10.37 -16.63
C SER A 231 -6.16 -10.65 -15.39
N GLY A 232 -6.61 -9.61 -14.69
CA GLY A 232 -7.60 -9.71 -13.61
C GLY A 232 -8.94 -10.23 -14.11
N LEU A 233 -9.40 -9.77 -15.28
CA LEU A 233 -10.68 -10.12 -15.92
C LEU A 233 -10.95 -11.64 -16.05
N LYS A 234 -9.90 -12.47 -16.24
CA LYS A 234 -10.04 -13.93 -16.26
C LYS A 234 -10.18 -14.57 -14.87
N MET A 235 -9.68 -13.92 -13.81
CA MET A 235 -9.81 -14.36 -12.41
C MET A 235 -10.94 -13.66 -11.63
N SER A 236 -11.40 -12.48 -12.07
CA SER A 236 -12.49 -11.72 -11.45
C SER A 236 -13.84 -12.44 -11.47
N PHE A 237 -14.01 -13.43 -12.34
CA PHE A 237 -15.18 -14.31 -12.31
C PHE A 237 -15.19 -15.29 -11.12
N PHE A 238 -14.11 -15.38 -10.34
CA PHE A 238 -13.98 -16.33 -9.22
C PHE A 238 -13.81 -15.71 -7.82
N SER A 239 -13.60 -14.39 -7.67
CA SER A 239 -13.45 -13.76 -6.35
C SER A 239 -14.15 -12.39 -6.31
N GLY A 240 -15.14 -12.23 -5.42
CA GLY A 240 -16.17 -11.18 -5.37
C GLY A 240 -15.81 -9.69 -5.38
N LEU A 241 -14.55 -9.28 -5.58
CA LEU A 241 -14.21 -7.87 -5.73
C LEU A 241 -14.69 -7.31 -7.09
N ARG A 242 -15.66 -6.39 -7.05
CA ARG A 242 -16.17 -5.70 -8.25
C ARG A 242 -15.15 -4.71 -8.82
N LEU A 243 -14.73 -4.93 -10.06
CA LEU A 243 -14.06 -3.91 -10.87
C LEU A 243 -15.07 -2.87 -11.38
N SER A 244 -14.69 -1.60 -11.32
CA SER A 244 -15.41 -0.50 -11.99
C SER A 244 -14.56 0.02 -13.15
N TYR A 245 -15.18 0.14 -14.33
CA TYR A 245 -14.56 0.75 -15.52
C TYR A 245 -15.05 2.20 -15.68
N ILE A 246 -14.21 3.06 -16.24
CA ILE A 246 -14.57 4.40 -16.75
C ILE A 246 -14.24 4.44 -18.24
#